data_AF-A0A3M1CDK1-F1
#
_entry.id   AF-A0A3M1CDK1-F1
#
_cell.length_a   1.000
_cell.length_b   1.000
_cell.length_c   1.000
_cell.angle_alpha   90.00
_cell.angle_beta   90.00
_cell.angle_gamma   90.00
#
_symmetry.space_group_name_H-M   'P 1'
#
loop_
_entity.id
_entity.type
_entity.pdbx_description
1 polymer ?
#
loop_
_entity_poly.entity_id
_entity_poly.type
_entity_poly.pdbx_seq_one_letter_code
_entity_poly.pdbx_strand_id
1 'polypeptide(L)'
;MNGLTNISGVSGVVILYSLISLIFSQCSSSRPYPKKQKLNISNEDNLNAYFYFYKNTDSTSILYTMFNTSSLLFTRLDTGLQFYANVKITVHLNSLSNNNSTDSASKLLYIPQTRDAVFDFFTIPTNNDNYNAKITITDLNKKIQYRYYSELNLTNNDTRNNFLMTLDDKVLFKPYVLEGNEIKIYHRQKPGQMQVDVFKYNHTPAPPPFANITPSFKYLPDSTFLISAQSEGYCLLKILPHRYYHIRLSGNTSDGFTIFSIDSVFPNIKDAREMLYTSRYIMNKNEFERCHQLSDIDETKKCID
;
A
#
# COMPACT_ATOMS: atom_id res chain seq x y z
N MET A 1 31.06 75.74 49.85
CA MET A 1 30.50 75.36 48.53
C MET A 1 30.83 73.90 48.28
N ASN A 2 29.77 73.14 48.07
CA ASN A 2 29.64 71.82 47.43
C ASN A 2 30.37 70.63 48.02
N GLY A 3 29.56 69.78 48.65
CA GLY A 3 29.92 68.51 49.25
C GLY A 3 30.08 67.38 48.23
N LEU A 4 30.87 66.41 48.67
CA LEU A 4 31.03 65.09 48.11
C LEU A 4 29.91 64.18 48.63
N THR A 5 29.20 63.49 47.74
CA THR A 5 28.47 62.26 48.09
C THR A 5 28.72 61.16 47.06
N ASN A 6 29.12 60.01 47.60
CA ASN A 6 29.29 58.73 46.95
C ASN A 6 27.98 58.20 46.34
N ILE A 7 28.06 57.65 45.13
CA ILE A 7 27.07 56.68 44.63
C ILE A 7 27.85 55.47 44.08
N SER A 8 28.31 54.63 44.99
CA SER A 8 28.77 53.26 44.72
C SER A 8 27.75 52.32 45.35
N GLY A 9 27.08 51.47 44.55
CA GLY A 9 26.42 50.31 45.14
C GLY A 9 25.18 49.73 44.44
N VAL A 10 24.54 50.44 43.51
CA VAL A 10 23.23 49.98 43.00
C VAL A 10 23.29 49.35 41.60
N SER A 11 24.32 49.65 40.79
CA SER A 11 24.36 49.20 39.39
C SER A 11 24.72 47.71 39.20
N GLY A 12 25.57 47.14 40.06
CA GLY A 12 26.03 45.75 39.92
C GLY A 12 24.97 44.69 40.26
N VAL A 13 24.11 44.97 41.24
CA VAL A 13 23.09 44.01 41.70
C VAL A 13 21.96 43.86 40.67
N VAL A 14 21.55 44.97 40.04
CA VAL A 14 20.50 44.95 39.01
C VAL A 14 20.95 44.19 37.76
N ILE A 15 22.23 44.32 37.38
CA ILE A 15 22.80 43.59 36.22
C ILE A 15 22.90 42.09 36.53
N LEU A 16 23.21 41.70 37.77
CA LEU A 16 23.27 40.29 38.18
C LEU A 16 21.88 39.63 38.19
N TYR A 17 20.85 40.32 38.67
CA TYR A 17 19.46 39.82 38.62
C TYR A 17 18.92 39.72 37.19
N SER A 18 19.29 40.66 36.32
CA SER A 18 18.99 40.61 34.88
C SER A 18 19.63 39.40 34.20
N LEU A 19 20.88 39.07 34.52
CA LEU A 19 21.57 37.92 33.92
C LEU A 19 21.00 36.57 34.42
N ILE A 20 20.60 36.50 35.69
CA ILE A 20 19.99 35.30 36.28
C ILE A 20 18.59 35.05 35.69
N SER A 21 17.80 36.09 35.41
CA SER A 21 16.47 35.97 34.79
C SER A 21 16.52 35.43 33.35
N LEU A 22 17.60 35.72 32.60
CA LEU A 22 17.81 35.22 31.23
C LEU A 22 18.17 33.72 31.19
N ILE A 23 18.78 33.18 32.25
CA ILE A 23 19.15 31.75 32.32
C ILE A 23 17.92 30.87 32.63
N PHE A 24 16.92 31.39 33.35
CA PHE A 24 15.67 30.66 33.63
C PHE A 24 14.62 30.72 32.51
N SER A 25 14.87 31.50 31.44
CA SER A 25 13.94 31.64 30.31
C SER A 25 14.15 30.61 29.19
N GLN A 26 15.18 29.75 29.28
CA GLN A 26 15.36 28.63 28.35
C GLN A 26 14.57 27.40 28.82
N CYS A 27 13.24 27.52 28.84
CA CYS A 27 12.37 26.35 28.86
C CYS A 27 12.41 25.70 27.47
N SER A 28 13.11 24.57 27.41
CA SER A 28 13.14 23.65 26.29
C SER A 28 11.71 23.23 25.90
N SER A 29 11.30 23.50 24.67
CA SER A 29 10.18 22.76 24.08
C SER A 29 10.64 21.32 23.89
N SER A 30 10.21 20.41 24.77
CA SER A 30 10.29 19.00 24.45
C SER A 30 9.33 18.77 23.29
N ARG A 31 9.86 18.64 22.07
CA ARG A 31 9.06 18.09 20.98
C ARG A 31 8.60 16.72 21.46
N PRO A 32 7.29 16.43 21.57
CA PRO A 32 6.88 15.07 21.84
C PRO A 32 7.46 14.22 20.71
N TYR A 33 8.33 13.27 21.06
CA TYR A 33 8.69 12.20 20.14
C TYR A 33 7.37 11.68 19.56
N PRO A 34 7.23 11.55 18.23
CA PRO A 34 6.05 10.92 17.68
C PRO A 34 5.94 9.56 18.36
N LYS A 35 4.90 9.37 19.17
CA LYS A 35 4.58 8.06 19.72
C LYS A 35 4.58 7.16 18.50
N LYS A 36 5.51 6.20 18.44
CA LYS A 36 5.38 5.04 17.55
C LYS A 36 3.96 4.58 17.80
N GLN A 37 3.08 4.75 16.80
CA GLN A 37 1.82 4.04 16.82
C GLN A 37 2.23 2.59 17.03
N LYS A 38 1.87 2.03 18.18
CA LYS A 38 1.88 0.58 18.32
C LYS A 38 0.96 0.11 17.19
N LEU A 39 1.56 -0.35 16.10
CA LEU A 39 0.95 -1.34 15.24
C LEU A 39 0.57 -2.45 16.20
N ASN A 40 -0.70 -2.45 16.64
CA ASN A 40 -1.30 -3.59 17.32
C ASN A 40 -1.35 -4.69 16.26
N ILE A 41 -0.22 -5.38 16.10
CA ILE A 41 -0.19 -6.70 15.49
C ILE A 41 -0.75 -7.60 16.59
N SER A 42 -2.08 -7.60 16.73
CA SER A 42 -2.78 -8.67 17.44
C SER A 42 -2.67 -9.91 16.57
N ASN A 43 -1.65 -10.72 16.84
CA ASN A 43 -1.57 -12.09 16.36
C ASN A 43 -2.50 -12.93 17.23
N GLU A 44 -3.64 -13.29 16.67
CA GLU A 44 -4.41 -14.55 16.83
C GLU A 44 -5.81 -14.29 16.24
N ASP A 45 -6.23 -15.10 15.26
CA ASP A 45 -7.44 -14.94 14.42
C ASP A 45 -7.42 -13.80 13.37
N ASN A 46 -6.40 -13.69 12.53
CA ASN A 46 -6.51 -12.86 11.33
C ASN A 46 -7.10 -13.68 10.16
N LEU A 47 -8.34 -13.37 9.79
CA LEU A 47 -8.93 -13.84 8.54
C LEU A 47 -8.09 -13.33 7.36
N ASN A 48 -7.66 -14.21 6.47
CA ASN A 48 -6.92 -13.81 5.27
C ASN A 48 -7.92 -13.25 4.25
N ALA A 49 -7.95 -11.92 4.08
CA ALA A 49 -8.92 -11.24 3.24
C ALA A 49 -8.27 -10.15 2.38
N TYR A 50 -8.84 -9.95 1.20
CA TYR A 50 -8.42 -9.00 0.18
C TYR A 50 -9.61 -8.18 -0.30
N PHE A 51 -9.35 -6.92 -0.59
CA PHE A 51 -10.37 -5.94 -0.97
C PHE A 51 -9.87 -5.12 -2.15
N TYR A 52 -10.75 -4.85 -3.11
CA TYR A 52 -10.45 -4.00 -4.24
C TYR A 52 -11.65 -3.09 -4.51
N PHE A 53 -11.41 -1.77 -4.52
CA PHE A 53 -12.43 -0.78 -4.84
C PHE A 53 -12.26 -0.32 -6.29
N TYR A 54 -13.31 -0.49 -7.08
CA TYR A 54 -13.40 -0.02 -8.45
C TYR A 54 -14.54 0.99 -8.59
N LYS A 55 -14.24 2.20 -9.05
CA LYS A 55 -15.26 3.20 -9.34
C LYS A 55 -15.99 2.81 -10.62
N ASN A 56 -17.27 2.48 -10.50
CA ASN A 56 -18.07 2.03 -11.64
C ASN A 56 -18.83 3.21 -12.29
N THR A 57 -19.38 4.11 -11.46
CA THR A 57 -20.13 5.30 -11.92
C THR A 57 -19.74 6.53 -11.10
N ASP A 58 -20.33 7.70 -11.38
CA ASP A 58 -19.99 8.95 -10.67
C ASP A 58 -20.51 8.92 -9.23
N SER A 59 -21.54 8.12 -8.98
CA SER A 59 -22.23 8.00 -7.70
C SER A 59 -21.99 6.65 -7.00
N THR A 60 -21.27 5.71 -7.64
CA THR A 60 -21.07 4.37 -7.08
C THR A 60 -19.72 3.76 -7.39
N SER A 61 -19.23 2.99 -6.42
CA SER A 61 -18.08 2.10 -6.55
C SER A 61 -18.52 0.66 -6.29
N ILE A 62 -17.74 -0.30 -6.77
CA ILE A 62 -17.88 -1.73 -6.48
C ILE A 62 -16.75 -2.10 -5.53
N LEU A 63 -17.10 -2.70 -4.40
CA LEU A 63 -16.16 -3.35 -3.51
C LEU A 63 -16.11 -4.84 -3.87
N TYR A 64 -15.00 -5.28 -4.44
CA TYR A 64 -14.66 -6.70 -4.59
C TYR A 64 -14.00 -7.20 -3.32
N THR A 65 -14.36 -8.40 -2.90
CA THR A 65 -13.87 -9.05 -1.69
C THR A 65 -13.45 -10.47 -1.99
N MET A 66 -12.35 -10.91 -1.39
CA MET A 66 -11.93 -12.31 -1.40
C MET A 66 -11.36 -12.68 -0.05
N PHE A 67 -11.81 -13.77 0.57
CA PHE A 67 -11.26 -14.23 1.84
C PHE A 67 -11.32 -15.74 1.99
N ASN A 68 -10.35 -16.29 2.74
CA ASN A 68 -10.31 -17.71 3.08
C ASN A 68 -11.34 -18.03 4.17
N THR A 69 -11.90 -19.23 4.13
CA THR A 69 -12.95 -19.65 5.06
C THR A 69 -12.44 -20.42 6.28
N SER A 70 -11.14 -20.74 6.32
CA SER A 70 -10.51 -21.58 7.35
C SER A 70 -10.69 -21.09 8.78
N SER A 71 -10.90 -19.78 8.97
CA SER A 71 -11.07 -19.16 10.29
C SER A 71 -12.55 -18.99 10.69
N LEU A 72 -13.49 -19.36 9.83
CA LEU A 72 -14.92 -19.22 10.06
C LEU A 72 -15.50 -20.39 10.85
N LEU A 73 -16.51 -20.11 11.67
CA LEU A 73 -17.28 -21.12 12.38
C LEU A 73 -18.46 -21.58 11.53
N PHE A 74 -18.43 -22.86 11.15
CA PHE A 74 -19.51 -23.52 10.44
C PHE A 74 -20.46 -24.21 11.42
N THR A 75 -21.75 -23.90 11.34
CA THR A 75 -22.78 -24.50 12.18
C THR A 75 -23.91 -25.06 11.31
N ARG A 76 -24.77 -25.90 11.91
CA ARG A 76 -26.01 -26.38 11.29
C ARG A 76 -27.16 -26.17 12.27
N LEU A 77 -28.31 -25.74 11.75
CA LEU A 77 -29.54 -25.61 12.55
C LEU A 77 -30.31 -26.94 12.64
N ASP A 78 -30.20 -27.79 11.61
CA ASP A 78 -30.85 -29.09 11.54
C ASP A 78 -29.90 -30.14 10.94
N THR A 79 -30.09 -31.39 11.33
CA THR A 79 -29.31 -32.56 10.90
C THR A 79 -29.38 -32.84 9.41
N GLY A 80 -30.46 -32.43 8.73
CA GLY A 80 -30.63 -32.58 7.28
C GLY A 80 -29.97 -31.49 6.42
N LEU A 81 -29.42 -30.43 7.03
CA LEU A 81 -28.80 -29.32 6.31
C LEU A 81 -27.27 -29.39 6.37
N GLN A 82 -26.62 -28.94 5.29
CA GLN A 82 -25.17 -28.77 5.27
C GLN A 82 -24.71 -27.69 6.25
N PHE A 83 -23.51 -27.86 6.81
CA PHE A 83 -22.86 -26.86 7.63
C PHE A 83 -22.60 -25.58 6.81
N TYR A 84 -22.89 -24.42 7.41
CA TYR A 84 -22.63 -23.13 6.80
C TYR A 84 -22.09 -22.11 7.80
N ALA A 85 -21.29 -21.17 7.29
CA ALA A 85 -20.90 -19.97 8.01
C ALA A 85 -21.84 -18.82 7.62
N ASN A 86 -22.27 -18.03 8.60
CA ASN A 86 -23.07 -16.83 8.40
C ASN A 86 -22.18 -15.60 8.57
N VAL A 87 -21.90 -14.89 7.47
CA VAL A 87 -20.89 -13.81 7.44
C VAL A 87 -21.52 -12.52 6.97
N LYS A 88 -21.32 -11.44 7.73
CA LYS A 88 -21.71 -10.08 7.31
C LYS A 88 -20.47 -9.26 6.98
N ILE A 89 -20.40 -8.75 5.77
CA ILE A 89 -19.39 -7.78 5.34
C ILE A 89 -20.00 -6.39 5.46
N THR A 90 -19.35 -5.48 6.17
CA THR A 90 -19.78 -4.08 6.31
C THR A 90 -18.61 -3.18 5.92
N VAL A 91 -18.87 -2.13 5.14
CA VAL A 91 -17.90 -1.09 4.84
C VAL A 91 -18.45 0.25 5.30
N HIS A 92 -17.60 1.01 5.99
CA HIS A 92 -17.84 2.41 6.35
C HIS A 92 -16.84 3.27 5.59
N LEU A 93 -17.31 4.27 4.88
CA LEU A 93 -16.50 5.23 4.14
C LEU A 93 -16.52 6.56 4.88
N ASN A 94 -15.35 7.01 5.32
CA ASN A 94 -15.20 8.34 5.90
C ASN A 94 -14.57 9.26 4.86
N SER A 95 -15.33 10.27 4.41
CA SER A 95 -14.81 11.30 3.51
C SER A 95 -13.67 12.08 4.18
N LEU A 96 -12.62 12.35 3.41
CA LEU A 96 -11.48 13.18 3.82
C LEU A 96 -11.77 14.68 3.65
N SER A 97 -12.65 15.06 2.72
CA SER A 97 -13.04 16.46 2.51
C SER A 97 -14.09 16.95 3.52
N ASN A 98 -14.97 16.05 3.96
CA ASN A 98 -16.07 16.35 4.84
C ASN A 98 -16.10 15.35 6.00
N ASN A 99 -15.54 15.76 7.14
CA ASN A 99 -15.43 14.96 8.36
C ASN A 99 -16.77 14.36 8.86
N ASN A 100 -17.91 14.82 8.35
CA ASN A 100 -19.24 14.40 8.77
C ASN A 100 -19.93 13.41 7.79
N SER A 101 -19.45 13.24 6.55
CA SER A 101 -20.11 12.30 5.62
C SER A 101 -19.51 10.90 5.78
N THR A 102 -20.21 10.08 6.56
CA THR A 102 -19.97 8.63 6.63
C THR A 102 -21.01 7.92 5.78
N ASP A 103 -20.57 7.20 4.75
CA ASP A 103 -21.43 6.27 4.02
C ASP A 103 -21.20 4.85 4.54
N SER A 104 -22.20 3.98 4.45
CA SER A 104 -22.04 2.58 4.80
C SER A 104 -22.87 1.66 3.94
N ALA A 105 -22.28 0.51 3.62
CA ALA A 105 -22.95 -0.57 2.92
C ALA A 105 -22.63 -1.89 3.61
N SER A 106 -23.53 -2.87 3.49
CA SER A 106 -23.28 -4.20 4.02
C SER A 106 -23.91 -5.29 3.16
N LYS A 107 -23.32 -6.48 3.21
CA LYS A 107 -23.80 -7.68 2.54
C LYS A 107 -23.75 -8.87 3.50
N LEU A 108 -24.81 -9.68 3.50
CA LEU A 108 -24.90 -10.91 4.28
C LEU A 108 -24.66 -12.12 3.36
N LEU A 109 -23.85 -13.07 3.81
CA LEU A 109 -23.42 -14.24 3.06
C LEU A 109 -23.63 -15.51 3.87
N TYR A 110 -24.14 -16.55 3.19
CA TYR A 110 -24.23 -17.91 3.71
C TYR A 110 -23.25 -18.78 2.94
N ILE A 111 -22.18 -19.21 3.61
CA ILE A 111 -21.04 -19.87 2.98
C ILE A 111 -21.09 -21.35 3.34
N PRO A 112 -21.23 -22.28 2.38
CA PRO A 112 -21.17 -23.72 2.67
C PRO A 112 -19.74 -24.13 3.05
N GLN A 113 -19.61 -25.14 3.91
CA GLN A 113 -18.30 -25.65 4.38
C GLN A 113 -17.40 -26.20 3.25
N THR A 114 -17.97 -26.51 2.08
CA THR A 114 -17.23 -27.04 0.93
C THR A 114 -16.34 -26.03 0.20
N ARG A 115 -16.31 -24.77 0.62
CA ARG A 115 -15.51 -23.71 -0.02
C ARG A 115 -14.35 -23.30 0.86
N ASP A 116 -13.13 -23.34 0.32
CA ASP A 116 -11.91 -22.87 1.00
C ASP A 116 -11.74 -21.34 0.95
N ALA A 117 -12.32 -20.71 -0.07
CA ALA A 117 -12.31 -19.27 -0.25
C ALA A 117 -13.63 -18.78 -0.83
N VAL A 118 -13.97 -17.52 -0.54
CA VAL A 118 -15.15 -16.84 -1.05
C VAL A 118 -14.72 -15.59 -1.79
N PHE A 119 -15.20 -15.45 -3.01
CA PHE A 119 -15.15 -14.21 -3.78
C PHE A 119 -16.57 -13.63 -3.86
N ASP A 120 -16.70 -12.35 -3.56
CA ASP A 120 -17.97 -11.65 -3.72
C ASP A 120 -17.76 -10.16 -3.93
N PHE A 121 -18.79 -9.47 -4.44
CA PHE A 121 -18.79 -8.04 -4.63
C PHE A 121 -20.15 -7.41 -4.30
N PHE A 122 -20.14 -6.11 -3.98
CA PHE A 122 -21.34 -5.31 -3.90
C PHE A 122 -21.06 -3.84 -4.20
N THR A 123 -22.12 -3.15 -4.62
CA THR A 123 -22.08 -1.73 -4.93
C THR A 123 -22.18 -0.92 -3.64
N ILE A 124 -21.40 0.14 -3.58
CA ILE A 124 -21.37 1.11 -2.49
C ILE A 124 -21.56 2.52 -3.07
N PRO A 125 -22.29 3.40 -2.38
CA PRO A 125 -22.42 4.76 -2.84
C PRO A 125 -21.10 5.51 -2.57
N THR A 126 -20.68 6.31 -3.54
CA THR A 126 -19.43 7.10 -3.50
C THR A 126 -19.59 8.32 -4.37
N ASN A 127 -18.86 9.40 -4.12
CA ASN A 127 -18.79 10.54 -5.03
C ASN A 127 -17.33 10.77 -5.49
N ASN A 128 -17.04 11.93 -6.09
CA ASN A 128 -15.69 12.32 -6.51
C ASN A 128 -14.88 12.87 -5.33
N ASP A 129 -14.66 12.05 -4.30
CA ASP A 129 -13.92 12.42 -3.10
C ASP A 129 -12.96 11.29 -2.68
N ASN A 130 -12.07 11.60 -1.74
CA ASN A 130 -11.19 10.64 -1.11
C ASN A 130 -11.82 10.09 0.16
N TYR A 131 -11.64 8.80 0.39
CA TYR A 131 -12.21 8.12 1.54
C TYR A 131 -11.19 7.25 2.28
N ASN A 132 -11.33 7.23 3.60
CA ASN A 132 -10.80 6.14 4.43
C ASN A 132 -11.91 5.10 4.62
N ALA A 133 -11.73 3.92 4.02
CA ALA A 133 -12.66 2.81 4.15
C ALA A 133 -12.27 1.92 5.33
N LYS A 134 -13.22 1.67 6.23
CA LYS A 134 -13.14 0.62 7.25
C LYS A 134 -14.03 -0.54 6.81
N ILE A 135 -13.41 -1.67 6.47
CA ILE A 135 -14.10 -2.91 6.11
C ILE A 135 -14.11 -3.83 7.32
N THR A 136 -15.28 -4.35 7.68
CA THR A 136 -15.49 -5.27 8.80
C THR A 136 -16.17 -6.53 8.29
N ILE A 137 -15.49 -7.67 8.41
CA ILE A 137 -16.08 -9.00 8.20
C ILE A 137 -16.48 -9.52 9.57
N THR A 138 -17.77 -9.83 9.76
CA THR A 138 -18.30 -10.38 11.00
C THR A 138 -18.72 -11.82 10.76
N ASP A 139 -18.10 -12.76 11.44
CA ASP A 139 -18.62 -14.11 11.59
C ASP A 139 -19.73 -14.09 12.64
N LEU A 140 -20.97 -14.26 12.20
CA LEU A 140 -22.15 -14.19 13.07
C LEU A 140 -22.32 -15.45 13.91
N ASN A 141 -21.75 -16.58 13.49
CA ASN A 141 -21.77 -17.81 14.27
C ASN A 141 -20.77 -17.71 15.43
N LYS A 142 -19.54 -17.24 15.15
CA LYS A 142 -18.48 -17.05 16.15
C LYS A 142 -18.62 -15.76 16.98
N LYS A 143 -19.40 -14.79 16.47
CA LYS A 143 -19.54 -13.41 17.00
C LYS A 143 -18.21 -12.66 17.05
N ILE A 144 -17.32 -12.91 16.08
CA ILE A 144 -16.01 -12.24 15.95
C ILE A 144 -16.02 -11.30 14.75
N GLN A 145 -15.26 -10.22 14.86
CA GLN A 145 -15.08 -9.23 13.80
C GLN A 145 -13.62 -9.14 13.37
N TYR A 146 -13.40 -9.17 12.06
CA TYR A 146 -12.12 -8.92 11.41
C TYR A 146 -12.19 -7.55 10.74
N ARG A 147 -11.24 -6.67 11.03
CA ARG A 147 -11.28 -5.26 10.60
C ARG A 147 -10.08 -4.93 9.71
N TYR A 148 -10.36 -4.29 8.59
CA TYR A 148 -9.39 -3.88 7.59
C TYR A 148 -9.61 -2.42 7.23
N TYR A 149 -8.55 -1.76 6.79
CA TYR A 149 -8.58 -0.37 6.39
C TYR A 149 -7.97 -0.24 4.99
N SER A 150 -8.56 0.63 4.18
CA SER A 150 -8.10 0.91 2.82
C SER A 150 -8.41 2.36 2.48
N GLU A 151 -7.61 2.95 1.60
CA GLU A 151 -7.82 4.31 1.11
C GLU A 151 -8.39 4.24 -0.31
N LEU A 152 -9.38 5.08 -0.59
CA LEU A 152 -9.93 5.27 -1.92
C LEU A 152 -9.60 6.70 -2.35
N ASN A 153 -8.90 6.84 -3.47
CA ASN A 153 -8.68 8.14 -4.08
C ASN A 153 -9.53 8.25 -5.34
N LEU A 154 -10.57 9.08 -5.33
CA LEU A 154 -11.51 9.25 -6.44
C LEU A 154 -11.57 10.69 -6.98
N THR A 155 -10.54 11.49 -6.67
CA THR A 155 -10.48 12.93 -7.03
C THR A 155 -10.30 13.19 -8.53
N ASN A 156 -9.65 12.29 -9.25
CA ASN A 156 -9.47 12.39 -10.69
C ASN A 156 -9.66 11.03 -11.38
N ASN A 157 -9.66 11.01 -12.70
CA ASN A 157 -9.88 9.79 -13.49
C ASN A 157 -8.62 8.94 -13.63
N ASP A 158 -7.42 9.51 -13.44
CA ASP A 158 -6.16 8.78 -13.52
C ASP A 158 -5.83 8.00 -12.24
N THR A 159 -6.62 8.14 -11.16
CA THR A 159 -6.35 7.40 -9.93
C THR A 159 -6.57 5.90 -10.08
N ARG A 160 -5.79 5.11 -9.34
CA ARG A 160 -5.84 3.64 -9.30
C ARG A 160 -7.26 3.06 -9.19
N ASN A 161 -8.13 3.68 -8.40
CA ASN A 161 -9.48 3.16 -8.15
C ASN A 161 -10.42 3.29 -9.36
N ASN A 162 -10.05 4.03 -10.41
CA ASN A 162 -10.78 4.04 -11.68
C ASN A 162 -10.37 2.92 -12.63
N PHE A 163 -9.34 2.14 -12.27
CA PHE A 163 -8.90 0.97 -13.02
C PHE A 163 -9.38 -0.30 -12.34
N LEU A 164 -9.72 -1.31 -13.14
CA LEU A 164 -9.98 -2.67 -12.70
C LEU A 164 -9.13 -3.61 -13.53
N MET A 165 -8.39 -4.48 -12.87
CA MET A 165 -7.51 -5.44 -13.54
C MET A 165 -8.01 -6.85 -13.29
N THR A 166 -8.01 -7.66 -14.34
CA THR A 166 -8.37 -9.08 -14.23
C THR A 166 -7.36 -9.97 -14.93
N LEU A 167 -7.13 -11.13 -14.35
CA LEU A 167 -6.40 -12.24 -14.94
C LEU A 167 -7.37 -13.44 -14.99
N ASP A 168 -7.55 -14.03 -16.17
CA ASP A 168 -8.52 -15.12 -16.39
C ASP A 168 -9.92 -14.77 -15.83
N ASP A 169 -10.37 -13.54 -16.09
CA ASP A 169 -11.64 -12.96 -15.62
C ASP A 169 -11.81 -12.89 -14.09
N LYS A 170 -10.73 -13.09 -13.32
CA LYS A 170 -10.68 -12.89 -11.88
C LYS A 170 -10.00 -11.58 -11.53
N VAL A 171 -10.56 -10.85 -10.57
CA VAL A 171 -10.01 -9.56 -10.12
C VAL A 171 -8.62 -9.75 -9.51
N LEU A 172 -7.69 -8.90 -9.93
CA LEU A 172 -6.37 -8.81 -9.32
C LEU A 172 -6.42 -7.91 -8.08
N PHE A 173 -6.43 -8.54 -6.91
CA PHE A 173 -6.41 -7.83 -5.62
C PHE A 173 -5.04 -7.22 -5.27
N LYS A 174 -3.98 -7.71 -5.91
CA LYS A 174 -2.60 -7.32 -5.61
C LYS A 174 -1.94 -6.71 -6.84
N PRO A 175 -1.01 -5.76 -6.67
CA PRO A 175 -0.36 -5.06 -7.77
C PRO A 175 0.77 -5.90 -8.40
N TYR A 176 0.67 -7.22 -8.41
CA TYR A 176 1.70 -8.07 -8.99
C TYR A 176 1.08 -9.23 -9.76
N VAL A 177 1.78 -9.64 -10.82
CA VAL A 177 1.33 -10.66 -11.76
C VAL A 177 2.52 -11.51 -12.15
N LEU A 178 2.29 -12.82 -12.27
CA LEU A 178 3.31 -13.74 -12.76
C LEU A 178 3.74 -13.37 -14.18
N GLU A 179 5.03 -13.43 -14.43
CA GLU A 179 5.60 -13.24 -15.76
C GLU A 179 5.02 -14.21 -16.78
N GLY A 180 4.87 -13.76 -18.03
CA GLY A 180 4.26 -14.52 -19.11
C GLY A 180 2.74 -14.37 -19.19
N ASN A 181 2.06 -14.03 -18.10
CA ASN A 181 0.61 -13.84 -18.09
C ASN A 181 0.19 -12.57 -18.84
N GLU A 182 -1.05 -12.58 -19.32
CA GLU A 182 -1.71 -11.43 -19.91
C GLU A 182 -2.89 -11.00 -19.05
N ILE A 183 -3.02 -9.70 -18.82
CA ILE A 183 -4.10 -9.14 -18.02
C ILE A 183 -5.03 -8.28 -18.88
N LYS A 184 -6.29 -8.22 -18.46
CA LYS A 184 -7.27 -7.25 -18.97
C LYS A 184 -7.31 -6.06 -18.01
N ILE A 185 -7.23 -4.86 -18.58
CA ILE A 185 -7.29 -3.59 -17.85
C ILE A 185 -8.54 -2.85 -18.30
N TYR A 186 -9.49 -2.70 -17.39
CA TYR A 186 -10.68 -1.89 -17.56
C TYR A 186 -10.43 -0.53 -16.92
N HIS A 187 -11.03 0.49 -17.51
CA HIS A 187 -11.11 1.81 -16.91
C HIS A 187 -12.55 2.29 -16.97
N ARG A 188 -12.97 3.01 -15.92
CA ARG A 188 -14.36 3.48 -15.78
C ARG A 188 -14.88 4.23 -17.02
N GLN A 189 -14.03 5.07 -17.61
CA GLN A 189 -14.40 5.89 -18.77
C GLN A 189 -14.23 5.18 -20.12
N LYS A 190 -13.69 3.95 -20.15
CA LYS A 190 -13.43 3.18 -21.38
C LYS A 190 -12.67 3.99 -22.45
N PRO A 191 -11.47 4.50 -22.13
CA PRO A 191 -10.67 5.26 -23.09
C PRO A 191 -10.31 4.36 -24.29
N GLY A 192 -10.16 4.94 -25.49
CA GLY A 192 -9.74 4.18 -26.67
C GLY A 192 -8.31 3.65 -26.58
N GLN A 193 -7.47 4.28 -25.75
CA GLN A 193 -6.10 3.86 -25.51
C GLN A 193 -5.63 4.25 -24.10
N MET A 194 -4.62 3.56 -23.59
CA MET A 194 -3.91 3.89 -22.35
C MET A 194 -2.41 3.93 -22.61
N GLN A 195 -1.69 4.78 -21.88
CA GLN A 195 -0.24 4.84 -21.91
C GLN A 195 0.35 3.88 -20.87
N VAL A 196 1.37 3.14 -21.27
CA VAL A 196 2.12 2.21 -20.44
C VAL A 196 3.58 2.61 -20.42
N ASP A 197 4.07 2.97 -19.26
CA ASP A 197 5.48 3.20 -19.00
C ASP A 197 6.08 1.96 -18.38
N VAL A 198 7.19 1.53 -18.94
CA VAL A 198 7.88 0.30 -18.53
C VAL A 198 9.17 0.68 -17.86
N PHE A 199 9.42 0.01 -16.75
CA PHE A 199 10.63 0.13 -15.99
C PHE A 199 11.21 -1.26 -15.77
N LYS A 200 12.52 -1.40 -15.97
CA LYS A 200 13.26 -2.61 -15.64
C LYS A 200 13.69 -2.55 -14.19
N TYR A 201 13.71 -3.69 -13.51
CA TYR A 201 14.33 -3.73 -12.20
C TYR A 201 15.83 -3.46 -12.34
N ASN A 202 16.30 -2.41 -11.68
CA ASN A 202 17.72 -2.16 -11.51
C ASN A 202 18.07 -2.43 -10.04
N HIS A 203 18.82 -3.50 -9.81
CA HIS A 203 19.24 -3.90 -8.47
C HIS A 203 20.59 -3.25 -8.13
N THR A 204 20.60 -1.92 -7.99
CA THR A 204 21.78 -1.26 -7.42
C THR A 204 21.91 -1.62 -5.94
N PRO A 205 23.14 -1.62 -5.39
CA PRO A 205 23.36 -1.72 -3.95
C PRO A 205 22.48 -0.73 -3.21
N ALA A 206 21.87 -1.17 -2.10
CA ALA A 206 21.15 -0.25 -1.25
C ALA A 206 22.16 0.76 -0.66
N PRO A 207 21.81 2.05 -0.55
CA PRO A 207 22.65 2.99 0.18
C PRO A 207 22.77 2.51 1.63
N PRO A 208 23.94 2.65 2.28
CA PRO A 208 24.11 2.23 3.66
C PRO A 208 23.14 2.98 4.59
N PRO A 209 22.74 2.41 5.74
CA PRO A 209 21.71 2.98 6.62
C PRO A 209 22.06 4.38 7.17
N PHE A 210 23.34 4.76 7.13
CA PHE A 210 23.84 6.07 7.56
C PHE A 210 24.13 7.02 6.40
N ALA A 211 23.81 6.64 5.16
CA ALA A 211 24.01 7.51 4.01
C ALA A 211 22.98 8.65 4.04
N ASN A 212 23.47 9.90 4.08
CA ASN A 212 22.64 11.09 3.88
C ASN A 212 22.35 11.29 2.39
N ILE A 213 21.75 10.27 1.76
CA ILE A 213 21.32 10.33 0.37
C ILE A 213 19.82 10.56 0.40
N THR A 214 19.38 11.76 0.02
CA THR A 214 17.98 11.98 -0.35
C THR A 214 17.83 11.42 -1.76
N PRO A 215 17.14 10.27 -1.96
CA PRO A 215 16.95 9.74 -3.30
C PRO A 215 16.15 10.77 -4.11
N SER A 216 16.76 11.32 -5.16
CA SER A 216 16.00 12.13 -6.12
C SER A 216 15.17 11.17 -6.97
N PHE A 217 13.86 11.14 -6.78
CA PHE A 217 12.99 10.36 -7.65
C PHE A 217 12.98 10.99 -9.04
N LYS A 218 13.63 10.33 -10.00
CA LYS A 218 13.56 10.70 -11.41
C LYS A 218 12.58 9.74 -12.08
N TYR A 219 11.42 10.26 -12.48
CA TYR A 219 10.47 9.50 -13.28
C TYR A 219 11.01 9.40 -14.71
N LEU A 220 11.76 8.33 -14.99
CA LEU A 220 12.33 8.07 -16.31
C LEU A 220 12.08 6.62 -16.70
N PRO A 221 11.06 6.34 -17.52
CA PRO A 221 10.80 4.98 -17.97
C PRO A 221 11.85 4.51 -18.98
N ASP A 222 12.14 3.21 -18.97
CA ASP A 222 13.02 2.56 -19.96
C ASP A 222 12.37 2.53 -21.35
N SER A 223 11.04 2.46 -21.39
CA SER A 223 10.26 2.56 -22.63
C SER A 223 8.82 2.93 -22.32
N THR A 224 8.14 3.56 -23.28
CA THR A 224 6.73 3.93 -23.20
C THR A 224 6.01 3.49 -24.46
N PHE A 225 4.81 2.93 -24.32
CA PHE A 225 3.95 2.57 -25.45
C PHE A 225 2.47 2.76 -25.13
N LEU A 226 1.62 2.66 -26.16
CA LEU A 226 0.16 2.75 -26.01
C LEU A 226 -0.45 1.36 -26.17
N ILE A 227 -1.42 1.03 -25.32
CA ILE A 227 -2.30 -0.12 -25.48
C ILE A 227 -3.68 0.35 -25.93
N SER A 228 -4.25 -0.29 -26.95
CA SER A 228 -5.57 0.06 -27.49
C SER A 228 -6.67 -0.76 -26.81
N ALA A 229 -7.83 -0.13 -26.64
CA ALA A 229 -9.02 -0.81 -26.15
C ALA A 229 -9.54 -1.82 -27.18
N GLN A 230 -9.96 -2.97 -26.68
CA GLN A 230 -10.68 -4.01 -27.43
C GLN A 230 -12.17 -3.65 -27.53
N SER A 231 -12.93 -4.40 -28.34
CA SER A 231 -14.37 -4.19 -28.56
C SER A 231 -15.21 -4.14 -27.27
N GLU A 232 -14.77 -4.82 -26.22
CA GLU A 232 -15.46 -4.89 -24.92
C GLU A 232 -15.04 -3.79 -23.93
N GLY A 233 -14.14 -2.88 -24.34
CA GLY A 233 -13.74 -1.70 -23.56
C GLY A 233 -12.63 -1.93 -22.53
N TYR A 234 -11.89 -3.05 -22.64
CA TYR A 234 -10.66 -3.30 -21.89
C TYR A 234 -9.43 -3.22 -22.78
N CYS A 235 -8.26 -2.95 -22.20
CA CYS A 235 -6.96 -3.06 -22.86
C CYS A 235 -6.23 -4.34 -22.41
N LEU A 236 -5.39 -4.91 -23.26
CA LEU A 236 -4.57 -6.08 -22.94
C LEU A 236 -3.12 -5.65 -22.65
N LEU A 237 -2.53 -6.24 -21.63
CA LEU A 237 -1.11 -6.06 -21.30
C LEU A 237 -0.47 -7.41 -20.98
N LYS A 238 0.53 -7.79 -21.77
CA LYS A 238 1.38 -8.96 -21.50
C LYS A 238 2.51 -8.59 -20.54
N ILE A 239 2.63 -9.36 -19.47
CA ILE A 239 3.62 -9.14 -18.42
C ILE A 239 4.92 -9.84 -18.80
N LEU A 240 5.93 -9.07 -19.17
CA LEU A 240 7.29 -9.56 -19.41
C LEU A 240 8.11 -9.62 -18.11
N PRO A 241 9.06 -10.58 -18.01
CA PRO A 241 9.98 -10.74 -16.89
C PRO A 241 10.72 -9.46 -16.48
N HIS A 242 11.05 -9.38 -15.18
CA HIS A 242 11.91 -8.37 -14.57
C HIS A 242 11.55 -6.90 -14.86
N ARG A 243 10.24 -6.62 -14.91
CA ARG A 243 9.72 -5.27 -15.18
C ARG A 243 8.61 -4.90 -14.22
N TYR A 244 8.38 -3.60 -14.12
CA TYR A 244 7.12 -3.06 -13.63
C TYR A 244 6.56 -2.08 -14.63
N TYR A 245 5.24 -1.99 -14.65
CA TYR A 245 4.47 -1.22 -15.62
C TYR A 245 3.68 -0.18 -14.85
N HIS A 246 3.78 1.07 -15.23
CA HIS A 246 2.90 2.12 -14.76
C HIS A 246 1.94 2.51 -15.88
N ILE A 247 0.63 2.40 -15.62
CA ILE A 247 -0.42 2.61 -16.60
C ILE A 247 -1.23 3.84 -16.22
N ARG A 248 -1.50 4.70 -17.21
CA ARG A 248 -2.22 5.98 -17.06
C ARG A 248 -3.02 6.32 -18.32
N LEU A 249 -4.00 7.23 -18.22
CA LEU A 249 -4.77 7.67 -19.39
C LEU A 249 -3.96 8.64 -20.26
N SER A 250 -3.15 9.48 -19.63
CA SER A 250 -2.33 10.49 -20.30
C SER A 250 -0.94 10.62 -19.68
N GLY A 251 0.07 11.00 -20.48
CA GLY A 251 1.46 11.11 -20.03
C GLY A 251 1.78 12.29 -19.09
N ASN A 252 0.80 13.16 -18.82
CA ASN A 252 1.02 14.40 -18.07
C ASN A 252 0.81 14.26 -16.56
N THR A 253 0.28 13.13 -16.10
CA THR A 253 0.01 12.86 -14.68
C THR A 253 0.94 11.77 -14.15
N SER A 254 1.30 11.86 -12.87
CA SER A 254 1.95 10.77 -12.13
C SER A 254 0.94 9.76 -11.57
N ASP A 255 -0.35 10.08 -11.68
CA ASP A 255 -1.44 9.23 -11.24
C ASP A 255 -1.67 8.10 -12.24
N GLY A 256 -1.98 6.94 -11.70
CA GLY A 256 -2.17 5.73 -12.47
C GLY A 256 -2.20 4.53 -11.54
N PHE A 257 -1.86 3.38 -12.09
CA PHE A 257 -1.59 2.19 -11.29
C PHE A 257 -0.30 1.52 -11.77
N THR A 258 0.35 0.82 -10.84
CA THR A 258 1.59 0.10 -11.11
C THR A 258 1.38 -1.39 -10.91
N ILE A 259 1.87 -2.19 -11.86
CA ILE A 259 1.94 -3.65 -11.75
C ILE A 259 3.39 -4.09 -11.77
N PHE A 260 3.73 -4.97 -10.84
CA PHE A 260 5.02 -5.62 -10.74
C PHE A 260 4.97 -7.00 -11.41
N SER A 261 5.89 -7.26 -12.33
CA SER A 261 6.17 -8.63 -12.76
C SER A 261 6.87 -9.37 -11.63
N ILE A 262 6.36 -10.54 -11.30
CA ILE A 262 7.01 -11.49 -10.38
C ILE A 262 7.26 -12.81 -11.11
N ASP A 263 8.32 -13.52 -10.75
CA ASP A 263 8.56 -14.88 -11.22
C ASP A 263 7.69 -15.90 -10.46
N SER A 264 7.74 -17.16 -10.91
CA SER A 264 6.99 -18.27 -10.32
C SER A 264 7.53 -18.76 -8.97
N VAL A 265 8.73 -18.34 -8.57
CA VAL A 265 9.39 -18.80 -7.35
C VAL A 265 9.10 -17.88 -6.17
N PHE A 266 8.79 -16.61 -6.44
CA PHE A 266 8.36 -15.63 -5.44
C PHE A 266 7.24 -16.17 -4.51
N PRO A 267 7.36 -16.01 -3.18
CA PRO A 267 8.35 -15.20 -2.44
C PRO A 267 9.63 -15.95 -2.06
N ASN A 268 9.85 -17.17 -2.55
CA ASN A 268 11.07 -17.93 -2.25
C ASN A 268 12.25 -17.40 -3.08
N ILE A 269 13.45 -17.78 -2.68
CA ILE A 269 14.70 -17.50 -3.40
C ILE A 269 14.99 -18.68 -4.33
N LYS A 270 15.11 -18.42 -5.63
CA LYS A 270 15.37 -19.41 -6.66
C LYS A 270 16.80 -19.90 -6.68
N ASP A 271 17.75 -18.97 -6.56
CA ASP A 271 19.16 -19.26 -6.77
C ASP A 271 20.11 -18.31 -6.04
N ALA A 272 21.42 -18.54 -6.18
CA ALA A 272 22.46 -17.75 -5.52
C ALA A 272 22.48 -16.28 -6.00
N ARG A 273 22.02 -15.96 -7.23
CA ARG A 273 21.94 -14.58 -7.69
C ARG A 273 20.81 -13.83 -7.00
N GLU A 274 19.66 -14.46 -6.83
CA GLU A 274 18.58 -13.87 -6.05
C GLU A 274 18.99 -13.71 -4.57
N MET A 275 19.73 -14.68 -4.02
CA MET A 275 20.32 -14.56 -2.68
C MET A 275 21.26 -13.36 -2.60
N LEU A 276 22.11 -13.12 -3.60
CA LEU A 276 22.96 -11.93 -3.68
C LEU A 276 22.11 -10.64 -3.63
N TYR A 277 20.98 -10.58 -4.34
CA TYR A 277 20.10 -9.41 -4.28
C TYR A 277 19.50 -9.17 -2.89
N THR A 278 19.29 -10.22 -2.10
CA THR A 278 18.88 -10.06 -0.69
C THR A 278 20.00 -9.56 0.21
N SER A 279 21.26 -9.91 -0.09
CA SER A 279 22.42 -9.51 0.72
C SER A 279 22.90 -8.06 0.45
N ARG A 280 22.36 -7.38 -0.56
CA ARG A 280 22.67 -5.96 -0.86
C ARG A 280 22.46 -4.97 0.28
N TYR A 281 21.71 -5.37 1.31
CA TYR A 281 21.43 -4.57 2.51
C TYR A 281 22.42 -4.81 3.65
N ILE A 282 23.23 -5.88 3.56
CA ILE A 282 24.23 -6.26 4.57
C ILE A 282 25.67 -6.13 4.05
N MET A 283 25.88 -6.33 2.74
CA MET A 283 27.20 -6.21 2.10
C MET A 283 27.56 -4.75 1.86
N ASN A 284 28.85 -4.45 1.84
CA ASN A 284 29.31 -3.15 1.36
C ASN A 284 29.24 -3.08 -0.18
N LYS A 285 29.26 -1.86 -0.75
CA LYS A 285 29.12 -1.65 -2.19
C LYS A 285 30.14 -2.44 -3.01
N ASN A 286 31.42 -2.37 -2.66
CA ASN A 286 32.48 -3.01 -3.45
C ASN A 286 32.35 -4.54 -3.43
N GLU A 287 31.96 -5.09 -2.29
CA GLU A 287 31.75 -6.51 -2.10
C GLU A 287 30.56 -7.01 -2.91
N PHE A 288 29.42 -6.31 -2.85
CA PHE A 288 28.25 -6.63 -3.65
C PHE A 288 28.57 -6.57 -5.15
N GLU A 289 29.18 -5.48 -5.63
CA GLU A 289 29.51 -5.33 -7.04
C GLU A 289 30.50 -6.40 -7.52
N ARG A 290 31.48 -6.78 -6.69
CA ARG A 290 32.41 -7.88 -6.98
C ARG A 290 31.66 -9.20 -7.16
N CYS A 291 30.75 -9.55 -6.24
CA CYS A 291 29.97 -10.78 -6.37
C CYS A 291 28.96 -10.69 -7.54
N HIS A 292 28.42 -9.51 -7.82
CA HIS A 292 27.44 -9.30 -8.88
C HIS A 292 28.02 -9.43 -10.29
N GLN A 293 29.32 -9.15 -10.44
CA GLN A 293 30.06 -9.32 -11.70
C GLN A 293 30.37 -10.79 -12.03
N LEU A 294 30.20 -11.71 -11.08
CA LEU A 294 30.39 -13.14 -11.33
C LEU A 294 29.27 -13.66 -12.24
N SER A 295 29.67 -14.29 -13.34
CA SER A 295 28.71 -14.89 -14.29
C SER A 295 28.27 -16.30 -13.88
N ASP A 296 29.16 -17.01 -13.18
CA ASP A 296 28.94 -18.37 -12.69
C ASP A 296 28.18 -18.38 -11.35
N ILE A 297 27.22 -19.29 -11.22
CA ILE A 297 26.31 -19.33 -10.07
C ILE A 297 26.95 -19.98 -8.84
N ASP A 298 27.88 -20.92 -9.02
CA ASP A 298 28.60 -21.57 -7.93
C ASP A 298 29.67 -20.63 -7.36
N GLU A 299 30.33 -19.84 -8.22
CA GLU A 299 31.19 -18.75 -7.77
C GLU A 299 30.40 -17.67 -7.04
N THR A 300 29.22 -17.30 -7.53
CA THR A 300 28.33 -16.35 -6.84
C THR A 300 27.99 -16.86 -5.43
N LYS A 301 27.64 -18.15 -5.31
CA LYS A 301 27.36 -18.78 -4.02
C LYS A 301 28.56 -18.68 -3.06
N LYS A 302 29.75 -19.07 -3.51
CA LYS A 302 31.00 -18.96 -2.72
C LYS A 302 31.36 -17.53 -2.33
N CYS A 303 30.88 -16.53 -3.07
CA CYS A 303 31.11 -15.13 -2.77
C CYS A 303 30.20 -14.62 -1.64
N ILE A 304 29.04 -15.25 -1.46
CA ILE A 304 28.04 -14.90 -0.44
C ILE A 304 28.28 -15.70 0.85
N ASP A 305 28.74 -16.96 0.73
CA ASP A 305 29.11 -17.85 1.85
C ASP A 305 30.38 -17.38 2.59
#